data_AF-H5TY91-F1
#
_entry.id   AF-H5TY91-F1
#
_cell.length_a   1.000
_cell.length_b   1.000
_cell.length_c   1.000
_cell.angle_alpha   90.00
_cell.angle_beta   90.00
_cell.angle_gamma   90.00
#
_symmetry.space_group_name_H-M   'P 1'
#
loop_
_entity.id
_entity.type
_entity.pdbx_description
1 polymer ?
#
loop_
_entity_poly.entity_id
_entity_poly.type
_entity_poly.pdbx_seq_one_letter_code
_entity_poly.pdbx_strand_id
1 'polypeptide(L)'
;MTKLSVRFPTDAYLARIGIGERPSLLADHDTAELDVAAVDSLACAQHRAIPFENLDIHRGLVVDVSPGAIVDKLITGRRGGICYELNGVLLLALRELGVQAQPIGAQVRTEAGLGLPLGHMAIVVGSGSARHLVDVGFGGEMVTARVDLDDPGTLEDRQWRRWIRARRRTT
;
A
#
# COMPACT_ATOMS: atom_id res chain seq x y z
N MET A 1 17.99 -3.99 10.38
CA MET A 1 17.77 -3.16 9.18
C MET A 1 18.42 -3.86 7.99
N THR A 2 17.64 -4.65 7.25
CA THR A 2 18.16 -5.37 6.08
C THR A 2 18.18 -4.38 4.91
N LYS A 3 19.37 -4.04 4.42
CA LYS A 3 19.55 -3.26 3.18
C LYS A 3 18.82 -4.00 2.05
N LEU A 4 17.80 -3.37 1.46
CA LEU A 4 17.28 -3.77 0.15
C LEU A 4 18.45 -3.66 -0.83
N SER A 5 18.99 -4.79 -1.29
CA SER A 5 20.12 -4.84 -2.23
C SER A 5 19.72 -4.52 -3.68
N VAL A 6 18.44 -4.22 -3.92
CA VAL A 6 17.90 -3.85 -5.22
C VAL A 6 17.23 -2.49 -5.07
N ARG A 7 17.70 -1.52 -5.87
CA ARG A 7 17.09 -0.20 -5.97
C ARG A 7 15.73 -0.35 -6.66
N PHE A 8 14.69 0.27 -6.10
CA PHE A 8 13.35 0.23 -6.71
C PHE A 8 13.36 1.00 -8.05
N PRO A 9 12.80 0.46 -9.15
CA PRO A 9 12.86 1.12 -10.45
C PRO A 9 11.78 2.21 -10.56
N THR A 10 12.00 3.36 -9.91
CA THR A 10 11.01 4.43 -9.83
C THR A 10 10.48 4.87 -11.19
N ASP A 11 11.35 5.09 -12.18
CA ASP A 11 10.94 5.62 -13.47
C ASP A 11 10.04 4.64 -14.23
N ALA A 12 10.36 3.34 -14.19
CA ALA A 12 9.53 2.30 -14.80
C ALA A 12 8.18 2.15 -14.08
N TYR A 13 8.18 2.28 -12.74
CA TYR A 13 6.96 2.30 -11.96
C TYR A 13 6.07 3.52 -12.31
N LEU A 14 6.62 4.73 -12.34
CA LEU A 14 5.89 5.95 -12.69
C LEU A 14 5.31 5.86 -14.11
N ALA A 15 6.11 5.38 -15.07
CA ALA A 15 5.63 5.12 -16.43
C ALA A 15 4.52 4.05 -16.46
N ARG A 16 4.62 3.00 -15.64
CA ARG A 16 3.60 1.94 -15.53
C ARG A 16 2.26 2.47 -15.03
N ILE A 17 2.26 3.51 -14.21
CA ILE A 17 1.06 4.13 -13.65
C ILE A 17 0.64 5.43 -14.35
N GLY A 18 1.32 5.80 -15.44
CA GLY A 18 0.96 6.95 -16.27
C GLY A 18 1.38 8.32 -15.70
N ILE A 19 2.37 8.35 -14.81
CA ILE A 19 2.94 9.59 -14.28
C ILE A 19 4.22 9.91 -15.05
N GLY A 20 4.26 11.09 -15.69
CA GLY A 20 5.38 11.53 -16.53
C GLY A 20 6.49 12.25 -15.76
N GLU A 21 6.17 12.87 -14.63
CA GLU A 21 7.13 13.62 -13.81
C GLU A 21 7.20 13.03 -12.41
N ARG A 22 8.41 12.96 -11.85
CA ARG A 22 8.61 12.44 -10.49
C ARG A 22 7.90 13.35 -9.49
N PRO A 23 6.91 12.86 -8.73
CA PRO A 23 6.18 13.70 -7.78
C PRO A 23 7.04 14.02 -6.55
N SER A 24 6.87 15.21 -5.98
CA SER A 24 7.24 15.44 -4.58
C SER A 24 6.12 14.95 -3.68
N LEU A 25 6.42 14.06 -2.75
CA LEU A 25 5.44 13.53 -1.78
C LEU A 25 5.58 14.17 -0.39
N LEU A 26 6.53 15.09 -0.25
CA LEU A 26 6.77 15.84 0.96
C LEU A 26 6.42 17.30 0.68
N ALA A 27 5.62 17.89 1.56
CA ALA A 27 5.33 19.32 1.54
C ALA A 27 6.58 20.13 1.89
N ASP A 28 7.44 19.57 2.73
CA ASP A 28 8.71 20.14 3.14
C ASP A 28 9.74 19.01 3.31
N HIS A 29 10.87 19.14 2.62
CA HIS A 29 11.96 18.16 2.64
C HIS A 29 12.78 18.20 3.93
N ASP A 30 12.90 19.36 4.57
CA ASP A 30 13.70 19.55 5.79
C ASP A 30 12.96 19.00 7.01
N THR A 31 11.63 19.19 7.06
CA THR A 31 10.80 18.69 8.16
C THR A 31 10.19 17.31 7.89
N ALA A 32 10.35 16.80 6.67
CA ALA A 32 9.71 15.57 6.18
C ALA A 32 8.18 15.57 6.37
N GLU A 33 7.55 16.74 6.25
CA GLU A 33 6.10 16.88 6.32
C GLU A 33 5.46 16.22 5.09
N LEU A 34 4.46 15.38 5.32
CA LEU A 34 3.82 14.59 4.28
C LEU A 34 2.81 15.42 3.48
N ASP A 35 2.94 15.43 2.15
CA ASP A 35 1.86 15.89 1.28
C ASP A 35 0.87 14.74 1.02
N VAL A 36 -0.20 14.71 1.82
CA VAL A 36 -1.24 13.69 1.71
C VAL A 36 -1.92 13.71 0.34
N ALA A 37 -2.12 14.89 -0.27
CA ALA A 37 -2.77 14.98 -1.57
C ALA A 37 -1.89 14.39 -2.69
N ALA A 38 -0.57 14.59 -2.61
CA ALA A 38 0.38 13.97 -3.52
C ALA A 38 0.42 12.44 -3.35
N VAL A 39 0.39 11.94 -2.10
CA VAL A 39 0.30 10.50 -1.81
C VAL A 39 -0.98 9.89 -2.35
N ASP A 40 -2.13 10.53 -2.13
CA ASP A 40 -3.43 10.07 -2.62
C ASP A 40 -3.47 10.06 -4.16
N SER A 41 -2.87 11.07 -4.79
CA SER A 41 -2.77 11.15 -6.25
C SER A 41 -1.92 9.99 -6.82
N LEU A 42 -0.79 9.68 -6.18
CA LEU A 42 0.05 8.55 -6.55
C LEU A 42 -0.68 7.21 -6.39
N ALA A 43 -1.35 7.02 -5.26
CA ALA A 43 -2.13 5.81 -4.97
C ALA A 43 -3.29 5.65 -5.98
N CYS A 44 -3.99 6.73 -6.30
CA CYS A 44 -5.08 6.73 -7.27
C CYS A 44 -4.58 6.37 -8.67
N ALA A 45 -3.43 6.91 -9.09
CA ALA A 45 -2.80 6.56 -10.37
C ALA A 45 -2.45 5.06 -10.42
N GLN A 46 -1.85 4.50 -9.36
CA GLN A 46 -1.57 3.07 -9.29
C GLN A 46 -2.86 2.24 -9.36
N HIS A 47 -3.86 2.58 -8.55
CA HIS A 47 -5.12 1.83 -8.46
C HIS A 47 -5.84 1.76 -9.82
N ARG A 48 -5.77 2.84 -10.62
CA ARG A 48 -6.33 2.86 -11.99
C ARG A 48 -5.51 2.07 -12.99
N ALA A 49 -4.20 1.96 -12.80
CA ALA A 49 -3.30 1.38 -13.78
C ALA A 49 -2.96 -0.09 -13.54
N ILE A 50 -2.86 -0.53 -12.28
CA ILE A 50 -2.45 -1.88 -11.88
C ILE A 50 -3.67 -2.59 -11.28
N PRO A 51 -4.27 -3.55 -11.99
CA PRO A 51 -5.52 -4.16 -11.54
C PRO A 51 -5.30 -5.07 -10.35
N PHE A 52 -6.34 -5.22 -9.53
CA PHE A 52 -6.45 -6.35 -8.62
C PHE A 52 -6.77 -7.62 -9.40
N GLU A 53 -6.03 -8.69 -9.13
CA GLU A 53 -6.28 -10.02 -9.70
C GLU A 53 -5.65 -11.11 -8.83
N ASN A 54 -6.19 -12.33 -8.96
CA ASN A 54 -5.76 -13.52 -8.23
C ASN A 54 -5.51 -14.71 -9.18
N LEU A 55 -5.09 -14.43 -10.42
CA LEU A 55 -4.97 -15.44 -11.49
C LEU A 55 -3.90 -16.49 -11.18
N ASP A 56 -2.81 -16.09 -10.52
CA ASP A 56 -1.76 -17.02 -10.12
C ASP A 56 -2.27 -18.04 -9.09
N ILE A 57 -3.11 -17.60 -8.14
CA ILE A 57 -3.76 -18.48 -7.15
C ILE A 57 -4.67 -19.48 -7.86
N HIS A 58 -5.50 -19.01 -8.80
CA HIS A 58 -6.38 -19.90 -9.57
C HIS A 58 -5.62 -20.89 -10.46
N ARG A 59 -4.36 -20.59 -10.81
CA ARG A 59 -3.45 -21.49 -11.52
C ARG A 59 -2.64 -22.40 -10.60
N GLY A 60 -2.82 -22.32 -9.29
CA GLY A 60 -2.05 -23.08 -8.31
C GLY A 60 -0.58 -22.65 -8.23
N LEU A 61 -0.25 -21.44 -8.69
CA LEU A 61 1.09 -20.87 -8.57
C LEU A 61 1.27 -20.23 -7.20
N VAL A 62 2.49 -20.32 -6.67
CA VAL A 62 2.87 -19.63 -5.43
C VAL A 62 2.98 -18.14 -5.71
N VAL A 63 2.35 -17.33 -4.87
CA VAL A 63 2.50 -15.87 -4.90
C VAL A 63 3.77 -15.48 -4.16
N ASP A 64 4.81 -15.10 -4.90
CA ASP A 64 6.07 -14.58 -4.34
C ASP A 64 5.95 -13.08 -4.08
N VAL A 65 5.99 -12.69 -2.81
CA VAL A 65 5.85 -11.30 -2.34
C VAL A 65 7.21 -10.65 -2.05
N SER A 66 8.31 -11.23 -2.51
CA SER A 66 9.62 -10.60 -2.44
C SER A 66 9.66 -9.34 -3.32
N PRO A 67 10.43 -8.30 -2.94
CA PRO A 67 10.48 -7.05 -3.70
C PRO A 67 10.80 -7.23 -5.18
N GLY A 68 11.73 -8.14 -5.51
CA GLY A 68 12.10 -8.45 -6.89
C GLY A 68 10.94 -9.07 -7.68
N ALA A 69 10.30 -10.10 -7.13
CA ALA A 69 9.17 -10.77 -7.78
C ALA A 69 7.98 -9.82 -8.01
N ILE A 70 7.69 -8.96 -7.03
CA ILE A 70 6.64 -7.94 -7.16
C ILE A 70 6.96 -6.98 -8.33
N VAL A 71 8.19 -6.47 -8.40
CA VAL A 71 8.63 -5.56 -9.47
C VAL A 71 8.55 -6.25 -10.82
N ASP A 72 9.10 -7.46 -10.94
CA ASP A 72 9.11 -8.21 -12.19
C ASP A 72 7.70 -8.51 -12.68
N LYS A 73 6.77 -8.84 -11.79
CA LYS A 73 5.39 -9.17 -12.15
C LYS A 73 4.57 -7.92 -12.51
N LEU A 74 4.51 -6.93 -11.61
CA LEU A 74 3.56 -5.81 -11.72
C LEU A 74 4.07 -4.71 -12.66
N ILE A 75 5.38 -4.45 -12.69
CA ILE A 75 5.98 -3.39 -13.49
C ILE A 75 6.42 -3.95 -14.85
N THR A 76 7.37 -4.88 -14.86
CA THR A 76 7.94 -5.43 -16.11
C THR A 76 6.93 -6.31 -16.85
N GLY A 77 6.30 -7.25 -16.12
CA GLY A 77 5.29 -8.18 -16.65
C GLY A 77 3.91 -7.54 -16.85
N ARG A 78 3.73 -6.29 -16.42
CA ARG A 78 2.49 -5.49 -16.54
C ARG A 78 1.22 -6.21 -16.04
N ARG A 79 1.38 -7.13 -15.09
CA ARG A 79 0.26 -7.85 -14.45
C ARG A 79 -0.35 -7.04 -13.30
N GLY A 80 -1.44 -7.56 -12.76
CA GLY A 80 -1.99 -7.14 -11.48
C GLY A 80 -1.48 -7.99 -10.33
N GLY A 81 -2.13 -7.90 -9.17
CA GLY A 81 -1.89 -8.82 -8.07
C GLY A 81 -2.90 -8.71 -6.94
N ILE A 82 -2.65 -9.44 -5.85
CA ILE A 82 -3.42 -9.36 -4.61
C ILE A 82 -2.88 -8.24 -3.70
N CYS A 83 -3.52 -8.04 -2.53
CA CYS A 83 -3.18 -6.96 -1.60
C CYS A 83 -1.70 -6.87 -1.23
N TYR A 84 -1.05 -8.01 -0.96
CA TYR A 84 0.37 -8.05 -0.62
C TYR A 84 1.30 -7.59 -1.76
N GLU A 85 0.91 -7.81 -3.01
CA GLU A 85 1.68 -7.40 -4.19
C GLU A 85 1.41 -5.94 -4.52
N LEU A 86 0.13 -5.54 -4.54
CA LEU A 86 -0.30 -4.18 -4.89
C LEU A 86 0.14 -3.14 -3.85
N ASN A 87 -0.10 -3.40 -2.57
CA ASN A 87 0.40 -2.53 -1.51
C ASN A 87 1.91 -2.72 -1.32
N GLY A 88 2.48 -3.86 -1.74
CA GLY A 88 3.92 -4.09 -1.73
C GLY A 88 4.66 -3.18 -2.69
N VAL A 89 4.20 -3.09 -3.95
CA VAL A 89 4.83 -2.20 -4.95
C VAL A 89 4.66 -0.72 -4.56
N LEU A 90 3.49 -0.34 -4.04
CA LEU A 90 3.24 1.02 -3.57
C LEU A 90 4.14 1.38 -2.38
N LEU A 91 4.31 0.46 -1.42
CA LEU A 91 5.20 0.66 -0.27
C LEU A 91 6.65 0.88 -0.70
N LEU A 92 7.14 0.11 -1.68
CA LEU A 92 8.48 0.28 -2.23
C LEU A 92 8.63 1.65 -2.90
N ALA A 93 7.63 2.06 -3.70
CA ALA A 93 7.61 3.37 -4.37
C ALA A 93 7.61 4.53 -3.37
N LEU A 94 6.73 4.49 -2.36
CA LEU A 94 6.62 5.51 -1.32
C LEU A 94 7.96 5.70 -0.59
N ARG A 95 8.63 4.60 -0.21
CA ARG A 95 9.94 4.65 0.46
C ARG A 95 11.03 5.22 -0.42
N GLU A 96 11.08 4.81 -1.69
CA GLU A 96 12.05 5.35 -2.67
C GLU A 96 11.79 6.83 -3.00
N LEU A 97 10.56 7.30 -2.82
CA LEU A 97 10.16 8.71 -2.94
C LEU A 97 10.34 9.50 -1.63
N GLY A 98 10.94 8.91 -0.60
CA GLY A 98 11.31 9.60 0.65
C GLY A 98 10.23 9.60 1.73
N VAL A 99 9.09 8.95 1.51
CA VAL A 99 8.01 8.87 2.49
C VAL A 99 8.33 7.81 3.55
N GLN A 100 8.17 8.18 4.82
CA GLN A 100 8.14 7.21 5.91
C GLN A 100 6.88 6.35 5.79
N ALA A 101 7.05 5.12 5.30
CA ALA A 101 5.95 4.19 5.04
C ALA A 101 6.19 2.82 5.69
N GLN A 102 5.12 2.24 6.24
CA GLN A 102 5.14 0.97 6.98
C GLN A 102 4.00 0.07 6.50
N PRO A 103 4.26 -1.23 6.26
CA PRO A 103 3.17 -2.17 6.05
C PRO A 103 2.46 -2.45 7.39
N ILE A 104 1.14 -2.59 7.33
CA ILE A 104 0.33 -3.08 8.43
C ILE A 104 -0.45 -4.31 7.99
N GLY A 105 -0.59 -5.27 8.90
CA GLY A 105 -1.47 -6.42 8.70
C GLY A 105 -2.86 -6.15 9.26
N ALA A 106 -3.86 -6.67 8.57
CA ALA A 106 -5.27 -6.42 8.83
C ALA A 106 -6.12 -7.70 8.73
N GLN A 107 -7.31 -7.64 9.33
CA GLN A 107 -8.38 -8.62 9.14
C GLN A 107 -9.52 -7.97 8.39
N VAL A 108 -9.99 -8.58 7.31
CA VAL A 108 -11.18 -8.09 6.59
C VAL A 108 -12.44 -8.48 7.35
N ARG A 109 -13.30 -7.51 7.65
CA ARG A 109 -14.65 -7.80 8.17
C ARG A 109 -15.62 -8.11 7.03
N THR A 110 -16.38 -9.18 7.20
CA THR A 110 -17.48 -9.60 6.34
C THR A 110 -18.76 -9.77 7.17
N GLU A 111 -19.87 -10.10 6.52
CA GLU A 111 -21.12 -10.46 7.21
C GLU A 111 -20.96 -11.69 8.12
N ALA A 112 -20.05 -12.60 7.77
CA ALA A 112 -19.71 -13.78 8.57
C ALA A 112 -18.75 -13.48 9.74
N GLY A 113 -18.35 -12.22 9.92
CA GLY A 113 -17.41 -11.80 10.96
C GLY A 113 -16.03 -11.44 10.43
N LEU A 114 -15.03 -11.47 11.32
CA LEU A 114 -13.65 -11.15 10.97
C LEU A 114 -12.98 -12.32 10.25
N GLY A 115 -12.33 -12.03 9.12
CA GLY A 115 -11.51 -12.98 8.38
C GLY A 115 -10.18 -13.30 9.08
N LEU A 116 -9.31 -14.00 8.34
CA LEU A 116 -8.04 -14.49 8.85
C LEU A 116 -7.16 -13.36 9.42
N PRO A 117 -6.50 -13.57 10.57
CA PRO A 117 -5.42 -12.69 11.04
C PRO A 117 -4.38 -12.47 9.94
N LEU A 118 -4.03 -11.21 9.69
CA LEU A 118 -3.10 -10.80 8.61
C LEU A 118 -3.57 -11.25 7.22
N GLY A 119 -4.87 -11.50 7.03
CA GLY A 119 -5.44 -11.85 5.72
C GLY A 119 -5.42 -10.70 4.72
N HIS A 120 -5.08 -9.48 5.16
CA HIS A 120 -4.93 -8.30 4.32
C HIS A 120 -3.72 -7.47 4.74
N MET A 121 -3.10 -6.78 3.78
CA MET A 121 -2.00 -5.85 4.01
C MET A 121 -2.39 -4.48 3.49
N ALA A 122 -2.11 -3.43 4.27
CA ALA A 122 -2.26 -2.03 3.89
C ALA A 122 -1.01 -1.23 4.31
N ILE A 123 -0.96 0.07 4.01
CA ILE A 123 0.19 0.91 4.28
C ILE A 123 -0.21 2.04 5.22
N VAL A 124 0.65 2.35 6.20
CA VAL A 124 0.58 3.61 6.94
C VAL A 124 1.77 4.46 6.56
N VAL A 125 1.51 5.71 6.19
CA VAL A 125 2.50 6.74 5.90
C VAL A 125 2.51 7.84 6.96
N GLY A 126 3.63 8.55 7.07
CA GLY A 126 3.81 9.64 8.02
C GLY A 126 4.28 9.17 9.40
N SER A 127 4.36 10.12 10.34
CA SER A 127 4.94 9.92 11.67
C SER A 127 4.17 10.67 12.75
N GLY A 128 4.42 10.34 14.03
CA GLY A 128 3.74 11.00 15.15
C GLY A 128 2.21 10.85 15.08
N SER A 129 1.50 11.96 15.25
CA SER A 129 0.03 12.06 15.12
C SER A 129 -0.44 12.25 13.67
N ALA A 130 0.46 12.55 12.74
CA ALA A 130 0.15 12.76 11.32
C ALA A 130 0.32 11.45 10.53
N ARG A 131 -0.44 10.42 10.89
CA ARG A 131 -0.44 9.12 10.20
C ARG A 131 -1.63 8.99 9.27
N HIS A 132 -1.39 8.40 8.12
CA HIS A 132 -2.38 8.23 7.07
C HIS A 132 -2.33 6.81 6.51
N LEU A 133 -3.48 6.16 6.43
CA LEU A 133 -3.67 4.84 5.83
C LEU A 133 -3.84 4.99 4.33
N VAL A 134 -3.14 4.15 3.57
CA VAL A 134 -3.28 4.04 2.12
C VAL A 134 -3.38 2.57 1.74
N ASP A 135 -4.38 2.23 0.93
CA ASP A 135 -4.64 0.87 0.46
C ASP A 135 -5.21 0.89 -0.95
N VAL A 136 -4.43 0.34 -1.89
CA VAL A 136 -4.82 0.17 -3.30
C VAL A 136 -5.11 -1.29 -3.65
N GLY A 137 -5.04 -2.18 -2.65
CA GLY A 137 -5.01 -3.63 -2.81
C GLY A 137 -6.23 -4.37 -2.26
N PHE A 138 -7.26 -3.66 -1.78
CA PHE A 138 -8.46 -4.29 -1.20
C PHE A 138 -9.30 -5.08 -2.22
N GLY A 139 -9.12 -4.84 -3.53
CA GLY A 139 -9.87 -5.47 -4.61
C GLY A 139 -11.23 -4.83 -4.92
N GLY A 140 -11.58 -3.74 -4.23
CA GLY A 140 -12.69 -2.85 -4.56
C GLY A 140 -12.16 -1.43 -4.72
N GLU A 141 -12.79 -0.46 -4.07
CA GLU A 141 -12.31 0.92 -4.05
C GLU A 141 -10.98 1.06 -3.30
N MET A 142 -10.17 2.01 -3.74
CA MET A 142 -9.00 2.49 -2.99
C MET A 142 -9.46 3.09 -1.66
N VAL A 143 -8.72 2.80 -0.58
CA VAL A 143 -8.98 3.36 0.74
C VAL A 143 -7.86 4.30 1.13
N THR A 144 -8.23 5.50 1.57
CA THR A 144 -7.31 6.50 2.10
C THR A 144 -7.97 7.18 3.30
N ALA A 145 -7.27 7.27 4.44
CA ALA A 145 -7.86 7.81 5.67
C ALA A 145 -6.80 8.24 6.69
N ARG A 146 -7.08 9.30 7.44
CA ARG A 146 -6.30 9.60 8.65
C ARG A 146 -6.51 8.49 9.67
N VAL A 147 -5.43 8.07 10.32
CA VAL A 147 -5.48 6.99 11.32
C VAL A 147 -4.74 7.38 12.58
N ASP A 148 -5.37 7.11 13.72
CA ASP A 148 -4.67 6.93 14.97
C ASP A 148 -4.41 5.42 15.16
N LEU A 149 -3.15 5.02 15.30
CA LEU A 149 -2.82 3.61 15.56
C LEU A 149 -2.80 3.29 17.06
N ASP A 150 -2.79 4.32 17.89
CA ASP A 150 -2.76 4.21 19.34
C ASP A 150 -4.21 4.26 19.90
N ASP A 151 -5.18 4.73 19.11
CA ASP A 151 -6.63 4.50 19.26
C ASP A 151 -7.22 3.70 18.07
N PRO A 152 -7.30 2.37 18.13
CA PRO A 152 -7.82 1.56 17.02
C PRO A 152 -9.32 1.74 16.76
N GLY A 153 -10.04 2.56 17.56
CA GLY A 153 -11.45 2.88 17.36
C GLY A 153 -11.71 3.92 16.27
N THR A 154 -10.70 4.66 15.81
CA THR A 154 -10.91 5.86 14.97
C THR A 154 -11.20 5.59 13.48
N LEU A 155 -11.27 4.34 13.04
CA LEU A 155 -11.72 3.97 11.68
C LEU A 155 -13.21 3.58 11.61
N GLU A 156 -14.03 3.96 12.60
CA GLU A 156 -15.49 3.88 12.49
C GLU A 156 -16.06 5.04 11.63
N ASP A 157 -15.97 4.96 10.29
CA ASP A 157 -16.80 5.81 9.44
C ASP A 157 -17.98 5.00 8.85
N ARG A 158 -19.19 5.53 9.05
CA ARG A 158 -20.50 4.89 8.79
C ARG A 158 -20.79 4.66 7.32
N GLN A 159 -19.89 5.03 6.40
CA GLN A 159 -20.00 4.75 4.97
C GLN A 159 -19.26 3.49 4.51
N TRP A 160 -18.32 2.95 5.30
CA TRP A 160 -17.44 1.87 4.84
C TRP A 160 -17.64 0.60 5.66
N ARG A 161 -18.39 -0.39 5.12
CA ARG A 161 -18.68 -1.69 5.76
C ARG A 161 -17.45 -2.63 5.91
N ARG A 162 -16.22 -2.13 5.91
CA ARG A 162 -14.99 -2.94 5.81
C ARG A 162 -13.93 -2.38 6.74
N TRP A 163 -13.52 -3.20 7.71
CA TRP A 163 -12.66 -2.80 8.83
C TRP A 163 -11.26 -3.35 8.62
N ILE A 164 -10.24 -2.57 8.98
CA ILE A 164 -8.85 -3.00 9.09
C ILE A 164 -8.43 -2.82 10.55
N ARG A 165 -8.30 -3.93 11.30
CA ARG A 165 -7.66 -3.89 12.62
C ARG A 165 -6.15 -4.00 12.45
N ALA A 166 -5.45 -2.87 12.43
CA ALA A 166 -4.00 -2.84 12.51
C ALA A 166 -3.55 -3.28 13.91
N ARG A 167 -2.58 -4.19 14.01
CA ARG A 167 -1.85 -4.46 15.26
C ARG A 167 -0.37 -4.23 15.02
N ARG A 168 0.28 -3.45 15.89
CA ARG A 168 1.75 -3.47 15.95
C ARG A 168 2.21 -4.85 16.39
N ARG A 169 3.26 -5.37 15.75
CA ARG A 169 4.00 -6.51 16.28
C ARG A 169 4.80 -5.99 17.47
N THR A 170 4.34 -6.26 18.69
CA THR A 170 5.20 -6.12 19.88
C THR A 170 6.32 -7.13 19.72
N THR A 171 7.55 -6.64 19.72
CA THR A 171 8.79 -7.44 19.79
C THR A 171 8.78 -8.37 20.98
#